data_AF-A0A8B9ACZ5-F1
#
_entry.id   AF-A0A8B9ACZ5-F1
#
_cell.length_a   1.000
_cell.length_b   1.000
_cell.length_c   1.000
_cell.angle_alpha   90.00
_cell.angle_beta   90.00
_cell.angle_gamma   90.00
#
_symmetry.space_group_name_H-M   'P 1'
#
loop_
_entity.id
_entity.type
_entity.pdbx_description
1 polymer ?
#
loop_
_entity_poly.entity_id
_entity_poly.type
_entity_poly.pdbx_seq_one_letter_code
_entity_poly.pdbx_strand_id
1 'polypeptide(L)'
;MDVFHVVDQDGNKLSDVKVIDRIEQSLEVRSFGFRSLQRSVGVQAAAKHTCIELIGRNRPGLLSEVFAVLTDLKCNVVAAEVWTHNSRMASVVYITDEATGAPVDDPDQLAKIKRLLRYVLKGSRDKQSGRTAISMDVTHTERRLHQMMHADQECNTDEMGVEEESNISDMNKPLVTVENCTEKGYTVVNVRSKDRPKLLFDTVCTLTDMQYVVFHATVIAEGPEAYQEYFIRHMEGNPVSSQEEQRRLANCLEAAIARRTMEGIRLELCCEDRVGLLSDVTRIYRENGLSVISAEVCTRGSQAVNVFYVMDASGNQVQRQTIEAVRSEIGQTILHVKDDFGLKSPPQDSGRFSFGNVFRSRSEKFLCNLGLIRSGS
;
A
#
# COMPACT_ATOMS: atom_id res chain seq x y z
N MET A 1 20.34 -16.37 -14.42
CA MET A 1 20.38 -16.85 -13.04
C MET A 1 20.09 -15.65 -12.19
N ASP A 2 18.95 -15.65 -11.51
CA ASP A 2 18.54 -14.51 -10.69
C ASP A 2 19.14 -14.68 -9.29
N VAL A 3 19.70 -13.60 -8.75
CA VAL A 3 20.37 -13.61 -7.45
C VAL A 3 19.71 -12.55 -6.59
N PHE A 4 19.16 -12.97 -5.45
CA PHE A 4 18.50 -12.09 -4.49
C PHE A 4 19.28 -12.10 -3.17
N HIS A 5 19.63 -10.91 -2.67
CA HIS A 5 20.17 -10.71 -1.34
C HIS A 5 19.08 -10.07 -0.47
N VAL A 6 18.50 -10.84 0.45
CA VAL A 6 17.31 -10.43 1.21
C VAL A 6 17.64 -10.27 2.70
N VAL A 7 17.10 -9.19 3.29
CA VAL A 7 17.20 -8.86 4.71
C VAL A 7 15.80 -8.78 5.34
N ASP A 8 15.70 -8.88 6.66
CA ASP A 8 14.47 -8.67 7.41
C ASP A 8 14.13 -7.17 7.61
N GLN A 9 13.03 -6.89 8.29
CA GLN A 9 12.56 -5.53 8.59
C GLN A 9 13.52 -4.72 9.47
N ASP A 10 14.43 -5.39 10.17
CA ASP A 10 15.43 -4.80 11.06
C ASP A 10 16.81 -4.70 10.36
N GLY A 11 16.89 -5.07 9.07
CA GLY A 11 18.09 -5.02 8.24
C GLY A 11 19.05 -6.19 8.43
N ASN A 12 18.65 -7.24 9.15
CA ASN A 12 19.49 -8.42 9.35
C ASN A 12 19.32 -9.40 8.20
N LYS A 13 20.41 -10.11 7.86
CA LYS A 13 20.35 -11.19 6.86
C LYS A 13 19.37 -12.27 7.31
N LEU A 14 18.44 -12.64 6.43
CA LEU A 14 17.52 -13.75 6.67
C LEU A 14 18.31 -15.04 6.93
N SER A 15 18.12 -15.59 8.11
CA SER A 15 18.77 -16.82 8.57
C SER A 15 17.77 -17.92 8.96
N ASP A 16 16.48 -17.60 9.07
CA ASP A 16 15.43 -18.57 9.34
C ASP A 16 15.16 -19.42 8.10
N VAL A 17 15.58 -20.68 8.17
CA VAL A 17 15.41 -21.70 7.12
C VAL A 17 13.94 -21.87 6.74
N LYS A 18 13.00 -21.77 7.68
CA LYS A 18 11.57 -21.91 7.37
C LYS A 18 11.04 -20.76 6.52
N VAL A 19 11.58 -19.56 6.72
CA VAL A 19 11.22 -18.39 5.92
C VAL A 19 11.85 -18.50 4.54
N ILE A 20 13.11 -18.92 4.46
CA ILE A 20 13.82 -19.17 3.20
C ILE A 20 13.08 -20.25 2.37
N ASP A 21 12.77 -21.40 2.98
CA ASP A 21 12.03 -22.50 2.32
C ASP A 21 10.67 -22.02 1.79
N ARG A 22 9.97 -21.15 2.52
CA ARG A 22 8.69 -20.57 2.07
C ARG A 22 8.86 -19.64 0.88
N ILE A 23 9.93 -18.84 0.87
CA ILE A 23 10.27 -17.95 -0.24
C ILE A 23 10.61 -18.79 -1.47
N GLU A 24 11.49 -19.78 -1.33
CA GLU A 24 11.89 -20.70 -2.40
C GLU A 24 10.69 -21.44 -2.97
N GLN A 25 9.84 -22.06 -2.12
CA GLN A 25 8.61 -22.71 -2.57
C GLN A 25 7.68 -21.75 -3.32
N SER A 26 7.61 -20.48 -2.90
CA SER A 26 6.77 -19.49 -3.58
C SER A 26 7.33 -19.07 -4.95
N LEU A 27 8.64 -19.18 -5.15
CA LEU A 27 9.32 -18.89 -6.41
C LEU A 27 9.33 -20.12 -7.34
N GLU A 28 9.60 -21.32 -6.82
CA GLU A 28 9.72 -22.58 -7.57
C GLU A 28 8.38 -23.10 -8.12
N VAL A 29 7.28 -22.90 -7.39
CA VAL A 29 5.93 -23.27 -7.85
C VAL A 29 5.53 -22.50 -9.13
N ARG A 30 6.29 -21.48 -9.55
CA ARG A 30 6.05 -20.70 -10.77
C ARG A 30 6.75 -21.25 -12.02
N SER A 31 7.66 -22.22 -11.90
CA SER A 31 8.43 -22.74 -13.04
C SER A 31 7.70 -23.79 -13.88
N PHE A 32 6.55 -24.32 -13.43
CA PHE A 32 5.71 -25.24 -14.20
C PHE A 32 4.25 -24.76 -14.28
N GLY A 33 3.95 -24.01 -15.35
CA GLY A 33 2.58 -23.73 -15.79
C GLY A 33 1.90 -22.57 -15.06
N PHE A 34 1.61 -21.52 -15.82
CA PHE A 34 0.60 -20.52 -15.46
C PHE A 34 -0.79 -21.19 -15.32
N ARG A 35 -1.04 -21.83 -14.17
CA ARG A 35 -2.37 -22.04 -13.63
C ARG A 35 -2.45 -21.21 -12.36
N SER A 36 -3.26 -20.16 -12.44
CA SER A 36 -3.66 -19.28 -11.34
C SER A 36 -3.91 -20.06 -10.05
N LEU A 37 -3.03 -19.92 -9.07
CA LEU A 37 -3.25 -20.45 -7.73
C LEU A 37 -3.02 -19.35 -6.70
N GLN A 38 -4.17 -18.81 -6.30
CA GLN A 38 -4.50 -18.27 -4.98
C GLN A 38 -3.37 -18.41 -3.96
N ARG A 39 -2.77 -17.29 -3.58
CA ARG A 39 -2.08 -17.12 -2.30
C ARG A 39 -1.71 -15.65 -2.10
N SER A 40 -2.70 -14.87 -1.69
CA SER A 40 -2.46 -13.65 -0.92
C SER A 40 -2.10 -14.07 0.51
N VAL A 41 -0.99 -13.53 1.01
CA VAL A 41 -0.67 -13.57 2.44
C VAL A 41 -1.68 -12.67 3.14
N GLY A 42 -2.74 -13.25 3.69
CA GLY A 42 -3.71 -12.54 4.52
C GLY A 42 -5.18 -12.93 4.35
N VAL A 43 -5.57 -13.60 3.26
CA VAL A 43 -6.94 -14.09 3.09
C VAL A 43 -6.92 -15.61 3.17
N GLN A 44 -7.46 -16.13 4.27
CA GLN A 44 -7.62 -17.56 4.50
C GLN A 44 -8.37 -18.21 3.32
N ALA A 45 -7.94 -19.42 2.98
CA ALA A 45 -8.35 -20.18 1.82
C ALA A 45 -9.87 -20.23 1.58
N ALA A 46 -10.25 -20.13 0.30
CA ALA A 46 -11.42 -20.80 -0.27
C ALA A 46 -12.84 -20.32 0.12
N ALA A 47 -13.04 -19.06 0.51
CA ALA A 47 -14.37 -18.46 0.47
C ALA A 47 -14.50 -17.55 -0.77
N LYS A 48 -15.44 -17.87 -1.66
CA LYS A 48 -15.88 -16.92 -2.70
C LYS A 48 -16.42 -15.70 -1.97
N HIS A 49 -15.82 -14.54 -2.15
CA HIS A 49 -16.35 -13.28 -1.63
C HIS A 49 -16.77 -12.42 -2.82
N THR A 50 -17.80 -11.60 -2.64
CA THR A 50 -18.19 -10.64 -3.67
C THR A 50 -17.23 -9.46 -3.58
N CYS A 51 -16.55 -9.16 -4.69
CA CYS A 51 -15.58 -8.07 -4.76
C CYS A 51 -16.22 -6.84 -5.42
N ILE A 52 -16.05 -5.69 -4.80
CA ILE A 52 -16.48 -4.39 -5.31
C ILE A 52 -15.25 -3.53 -5.57
N GLU A 53 -15.13 -3.08 -6.82
CA GLU A 53 -14.10 -2.15 -7.26
C GLU A 53 -14.71 -0.75 -7.38
N LEU A 54 -14.12 0.20 -6.67
CA LEU A 54 -14.54 1.59 -6.63
C LEU A 54 -13.40 2.46 -7.14
N ILE A 55 -13.70 3.32 -8.10
CA ILE A 55 -12.77 4.38 -8.51
C ILE A 55 -13.52 5.68 -8.72
N GLY A 56 -12.96 6.77 -8.20
CA GLY A 56 -13.55 8.09 -8.36
C GLY A 56 -12.68 9.21 -7.81
N ARG A 57 -13.23 10.41 -7.73
CA ARG A 57 -12.58 11.52 -7.02
C ARG A 57 -12.68 11.32 -5.51
N ASN A 58 -11.54 11.46 -4.84
CA ASN A 58 -11.47 11.43 -3.39
C ASN A 58 -12.07 12.72 -2.81
N ARG A 59 -12.74 12.59 -1.66
CA ARG A 59 -13.20 13.73 -0.85
C ARG A 59 -13.26 13.33 0.62
N PRO A 60 -13.09 14.27 1.57
CA PRO A 60 -13.26 13.99 2.98
C PRO A 60 -14.63 13.34 3.26
N GLY A 61 -14.63 12.23 4.01
CA GLY A 61 -15.84 11.49 4.35
C GLY A 61 -16.34 10.48 3.31
N LEU A 62 -15.71 10.36 2.12
CA LEU A 62 -16.13 9.40 1.08
C LEU A 62 -16.15 7.95 1.59
N LEU A 63 -15.09 7.51 2.27
CA LEU A 63 -15.02 6.14 2.78
C LEU A 63 -16.09 5.86 3.84
N SER A 64 -16.39 6.84 4.68
CA SER A 64 -17.48 6.74 5.67
C SER A 64 -18.83 6.55 4.98
N GLU A 65 -19.11 7.30 3.92
CA GLU A 65 -20.34 7.14 3.12
C GLU A 65 -20.41 5.77 2.42
N VAL A 66 -19.29 5.28 1.89
CA VAL A 66 -19.21 3.95 1.25
C VAL A 66 -19.50 2.85 2.28
N PHE A 67 -18.83 2.85 3.43
CA PHE A 67 -19.05 1.82 4.45
C PHE A 67 -20.43 1.92 5.10
N ALA A 68 -20.99 3.13 5.24
CA ALA A 68 -22.35 3.32 5.71
C ALA A 68 -23.39 2.70 4.75
N VAL A 69 -23.24 2.90 3.44
CA VAL A 69 -24.12 2.27 2.43
C VAL A 69 -24.02 0.74 2.47
N LEU A 70 -22.81 0.18 2.59
CA LEU A 70 -22.64 -1.28 2.69
C LEU A 70 -23.30 -1.83 3.97
N THR A 71 -23.16 -1.12 5.08
CA THR A 71 -23.78 -1.49 6.37
C THR A 71 -25.31 -1.42 6.30
N ASP A 72 -25.88 -0.38 5.69
CA ASP A 72 -27.33 -0.24 5.50
C ASP A 72 -27.92 -1.34 4.61
N LEU A 73 -27.14 -1.80 3.63
CA LEU A 73 -27.48 -2.93 2.76
C LEU A 73 -27.21 -4.31 3.38
N LYS A 74 -26.90 -4.37 4.68
CA LYS A 74 -26.66 -5.63 5.41
C LYS A 74 -25.51 -6.44 4.80
N CYS A 75 -24.50 -5.73 4.30
CA CYS A 75 -23.28 -6.33 3.79
C CYS A 75 -22.18 -6.20 4.86
N ASN A 76 -21.55 -7.31 5.20
CA ASN A 76 -20.35 -7.34 6.01
C ASN A 76 -19.10 -7.12 5.14
N VAL A 77 -18.15 -6.33 5.62
CA VAL A 77 -16.88 -6.07 4.92
C VAL A 77 -15.81 -6.94 5.54
N VAL A 78 -15.36 -7.96 4.80
CA VAL A 78 -14.36 -8.94 5.28
C VAL A 78 -12.93 -8.41 5.10
N ALA A 79 -12.71 -7.71 3.99
CA ALA A 79 -11.43 -7.07 3.72
C ALA A 79 -11.66 -5.88 2.79
N ALA A 80 -10.81 -4.87 2.90
CA ALA A 80 -10.80 -3.74 1.97
C ALA A 80 -9.39 -3.19 1.83
N GLU A 81 -9.07 -2.74 0.64
CA GLU A 81 -7.86 -1.97 0.39
C GLU A 81 -8.26 -0.68 -0.34
N VAL A 82 -7.74 0.45 0.12
CA VAL A 82 -8.07 1.79 -0.39
C VAL A 82 -6.78 2.54 -0.62
N TRP A 83 -6.57 3.07 -1.82
CA TRP A 83 -5.49 4.01 -2.12
C TRP A 83 -6.06 5.33 -2.60
N THR A 84 -5.40 6.42 -2.23
CA THR A 84 -5.73 7.76 -2.74
C THR A 84 -4.47 8.45 -3.24
N HIS A 85 -4.59 9.17 -4.35
CA HIS A 85 -3.49 9.90 -4.97
C HIS A 85 -4.06 10.98 -5.90
N ASN A 86 -3.51 12.19 -5.91
CA ASN A 86 -3.95 13.31 -6.76
C ASN A 86 -5.47 13.52 -6.77
N SER A 87 -6.09 13.58 -5.58
CA SER A 87 -7.55 13.72 -5.43
C SER A 87 -8.38 12.60 -6.10
N ARG A 88 -7.77 11.46 -6.41
CA ARG A 88 -8.42 10.22 -6.87
C ARG A 88 -8.37 9.17 -5.76
N MET A 89 -9.37 8.29 -5.75
CA MET A 89 -9.45 7.13 -4.87
C MET A 89 -9.70 5.89 -5.72
N ALA A 90 -8.98 4.82 -5.42
CA ALA A 90 -9.26 3.47 -5.89
C ALA A 90 -9.40 2.56 -4.66
N SER A 91 -10.43 1.72 -4.66
CA SER A 91 -10.66 0.77 -3.58
C SER A 91 -11.17 -0.55 -4.12
N VAL A 92 -10.71 -1.63 -3.50
CA VAL A 92 -11.22 -2.98 -3.66
C VAL A 92 -11.76 -3.45 -2.32
N VAL A 93 -13.04 -3.82 -2.28
CA VAL A 93 -13.75 -4.20 -1.06
C VAL A 93 -14.33 -5.60 -1.24
N TYR A 94 -14.03 -6.50 -0.32
CA TYR A 94 -14.59 -7.84 -0.26
C TYR A 94 -15.75 -7.86 0.73
N ILE A 95 -16.92 -8.22 0.24
CA ILE A 95 -18.15 -8.24 1.03
C ILE A 95 -18.77 -9.64 1.09
N THR A 96 -19.50 -9.87 2.16
CA THR A 96 -20.40 -11.01 2.35
C THR A 96 -21.75 -10.50 2.85
N ASP A 97 -22.79 -11.28 2.67
CA ASP A 97 -24.09 -11.02 3.27
C ASP A 97 -24.01 -11.21 4.80
N GLU A 98 -24.59 -10.29 5.58
CA GLU A 98 -24.56 -10.30 7.05
C GLU A 98 -25.30 -11.51 7.64
N ALA A 99 -26.43 -11.89 7.06
CA ALA A 99 -27.29 -12.94 7.63
C ALA A 99 -26.73 -14.35 7.35
N THR A 100 -26.16 -14.55 6.16
CA THR A 100 -25.70 -15.86 5.70
C THR A 100 -24.19 -16.06 5.81
N GLY A 101 -23.40 -14.98 5.88
CA GLY A 101 -21.93 -15.02 5.79
C GLY A 101 -21.42 -15.48 4.42
N ALA A 102 -22.31 -15.65 3.44
CA ALA A 102 -22.00 -16.10 2.10
C ALA A 102 -21.70 -14.89 1.17
N PRO A 103 -21.05 -15.11 0.02
CA PRO A 103 -20.97 -14.08 -1.02
C PRO A 103 -22.36 -13.61 -1.44
N VAL A 104 -22.46 -12.32 -1.73
CA VAL A 104 -23.67 -11.71 -2.28
C VAL A 104 -23.75 -12.07 -3.76
N ASP A 105 -24.58 -13.06 -4.08
CA ASP A 105 -24.76 -13.58 -5.44
C ASP A 105 -26.06 -13.11 -6.11
N ASP A 106 -26.97 -12.47 -5.36
CA ASP A 106 -28.25 -11.98 -5.89
C ASP A 106 -28.05 -10.79 -6.86
N PRO A 107 -28.39 -10.92 -8.16
CA PRO A 107 -28.17 -9.86 -9.15
C PRO A 107 -28.92 -8.57 -8.83
N ASP A 108 -30.10 -8.64 -8.20
CA ASP A 108 -30.89 -7.46 -7.86
C ASP A 108 -30.26 -6.68 -6.70
N GLN A 109 -29.82 -7.38 -5.65
CA GLN A 109 -29.03 -6.80 -4.56
C GLN A 109 -27.72 -6.18 -5.08
N LEU A 110 -26.99 -6.88 -5.97
CA LEU A 110 -25.78 -6.36 -6.59
C LEU A 110 -26.04 -5.11 -7.44
N ALA A 111 -27.13 -5.09 -8.22
CA ALA A 111 -27.52 -3.92 -8.98
C ALA A 111 -27.87 -2.73 -8.07
N LYS A 112 -28.54 -2.99 -6.94
CA LYS A 112 -28.86 -1.98 -5.92
C LYS A 112 -27.59 -1.40 -5.29
N ILE A 113 -26.66 -2.27 -4.86
CA ILE A 113 -25.35 -1.88 -4.31
C ILE A 113 -24.61 -1.00 -5.32
N LYS A 114 -24.47 -1.49 -6.57
CA LYS A 114 -23.78 -0.77 -7.65
C LYS A 114 -24.39 0.60 -7.90
N ARG A 115 -25.71 0.71 -7.89
CA ARG A 115 -26.43 1.97 -8.10
C ARG A 115 -26.16 2.95 -6.97
N LEU A 116 -26.26 2.53 -5.71
CA LEU A 116 -26.06 3.39 -4.55
C LEU A 116 -24.60 3.86 -4.44
N LEU A 117 -23.63 2.96 -4.62
CA LEU A 117 -22.21 3.32 -4.58
C LEU A 117 -21.83 4.26 -5.73
N ARG A 118 -22.41 4.12 -6.92
CA ARG A 118 -22.22 5.10 -8.00
C ARG A 118 -22.72 6.50 -7.62
N TYR A 119 -23.85 6.61 -6.91
CA TYR A 119 -24.34 7.92 -6.45
C TYR A 119 -23.38 8.55 -5.44
N VAL A 120 -22.86 7.75 -4.50
CA VAL A 120 -21.84 8.21 -3.54
C VAL A 120 -20.57 8.65 -4.28
N LEU A 121 -20.10 7.91 -5.28
CA LEU A 121 -18.88 8.28 -6.01
C LEU A 121 -19.04 9.50 -6.93
N LYS A 122 -20.21 9.71 -7.55
CA LYS A 122 -20.44 10.85 -8.46
C LYS A 122 -20.50 12.20 -7.76
N GLY A 123 -20.98 12.25 -6.51
CA GLY A 123 -21.23 13.52 -5.82
C GLY A 123 -22.24 14.41 -6.57
N SER A 124 -22.57 15.57 -6.00
CA SER A 124 -23.68 16.40 -6.50
C SER A 124 -23.40 17.19 -7.80
N ARG A 125 -22.22 17.09 -8.44
CA ARG A 125 -21.88 18.00 -9.56
C ARG A 125 -21.14 17.43 -10.78
N ASP A 126 -20.58 16.22 -10.77
CA ASP A 126 -19.84 15.70 -11.93
C ASP A 126 -20.54 14.53 -12.64
N LYS A 127 -20.87 14.74 -13.92
CA LYS A 127 -21.60 13.75 -14.74
C LYS A 127 -20.77 12.48 -15.06
N GLN A 128 -19.43 12.53 -14.93
CA GLN A 128 -18.51 11.55 -15.51
C GLN A 128 -17.45 10.92 -14.57
N SER A 129 -17.40 11.21 -13.26
CA SER A 129 -16.16 10.98 -12.48
C SER A 129 -16.10 9.76 -11.53
N GLY A 130 -17.10 8.86 -11.52
CA GLY A 130 -17.11 7.68 -10.64
C GLY A 130 -17.47 6.38 -11.36
N ARG A 131 -16.61 5.36 -11.29
CA ARG A 131 -16.87 4.01 -11.82
C ARG A 131 -16.96 3.01 -10.67
N THR A 132 -17.96 2.14 -10.77
CA THR A 132 -18.14 1.00 -9.86
C THR A 132 -18.22 -0.26 -10.70
N ALA A 133 -17.32 -1.20 -10.44
CA ALA A 133 -17.37 -2.55 -10.98
C ALA A 133 -17.57 -3.54 -9.83
N ILE A 134 -18.23 -4.66 -10.13
CA ILE A 134 -18.42 -5.76 -9.20
C ILE A 134 -17.87 -6.98 -9.93
N SER A 135 -17.00 -7.74 -9.28
CA SER A 135 -16.36 -8.94 -9.79
C SER A 135 -16.43 -10.04 -8.73
N MET A 136 -16.34 -11.30 -9.17
CA MET A 136 -16.31 -12.45 -8.26
C MET A 136 -14.92 -13.06 -8.11
N ASP A 137 -13.96 -12.62 -8.93
CA ASP A 137 -12.58 -13.14 -8.94
C ASP A 137 -11.59 -11.99 -9.15
N VAL A 138 -10.81 -11.70 -8.10
CA VAL A 138 -9.59 -10.88 -8.19
C VAL A 138 -8.48 -11.64 -7.50
N THR A 139 -7.42 -11.96 -8.24
CA THR A 139 -6.33 -12.82 -7.73
C THR A 139 -5.24 -12.04 -7.00
N HIS A 140 -5.16 -10.71 -7.17
CA HIS A 140 -4.17 -9.85 -6.48
C HIS A 140 -4.68 -8.41 -6.32
N THR A 141 -5.21 -8.06 -5.14
CA THR A 141 -5.81 -6.74 -4.82
C THR A 141 -4.91 -5.57 -5.20
N GLU A 142 -3.64 -5.63 -4.82
CA GLU A 142 -2.68 -4.56 -5.08
C GLU A 142 -2.39 -4.34 -6.57
N ARG A 143 -2.33 -5.44 -7.34
CA ARG A 143 -2.09 -5.36 -8.79
C ARG A 143 -3.30 -4.69 -9.44
N ARG A 144 -4.50 -5.04 -8.96
CA ARG A 144 -5.75 -4.48 -9.44
C ARG A 144 -5.88 -2.99 -9.12
N LEU A 145 -5.52 -2.56 -7.92
CA LEU A 145 -5.51 -1.14 -7.54
C LEU A 145 -4.52 -0.33 -8.38
N HIS A 146 -3.34 -0.88 -8.63
CA HIS A 146 -2.34 -0.27 -9.51
C HIS A 146 -2.90 -0.05 -10.93
N GLN A 147 -3.53 -1.08 -11.51
CA GLN A 147 -4.19 -1.00 -12.83
C GLN A 147 -5.35 0.00 -12.85
N MET A 148 -6.18 0.03 -11.80
CA MET A 148 -7.30 0.96 -11.69
C MET A 148 -6.82 2.41 -11.70
N MET A 149 -5.79 2.73 -10.89
CA MET A 149 -5.20 4.06 -10.85
C MET A 149 -4.49 4.44 -12.15
N HIS A 150 -3.82 3.49 -12.81
CA HIS A 150 -3.18 3.73 -14.11
C HIS A 150 -4.21 4.08 -15.20
N ALA A 151 -5.25 3.26 -15.35
CA ALA A 151 -6.29 3.47 -16.37
C ALA A 151 -7.07 4.78 -16.16
N ASP A 152 -7.20 5.25 -14.93
CA ASP A 152 -7.86 6.51 -14.63
C ASP A 152 -6.97 7.73 -14.92
N GLN A 153 -5.66 7.64 -14.68
CA GLN A 153 -4.71 8.70 -15.07
C GLN A 153 -4.70 8.92 -16.58
N GLU A 154 -4.73 7.84 -17.38
CA GLU A 154 -4.79 7.93 -18.84
C GLU A 154 -6.08 8.58 -19.33
N CYS A 155 -7.22 8.34 -18.67
CA CYS A 155 -8.51 8.94 -19.05
C CYS A 155 -8.60 10.45 -18.78
N ASN A 156 -7.84 10.98 -17.81
CA ASN A 156 -7.88 12.39 -17.42
C ASN A 156 -6.77 13.24 -18.08
N THR A 157 -5.78 12.60 -18.72
CA THR A 157 -4.68 13.31 -19.39
C THR A 157 -5.18 14.11 -20.60
N ASP A 158 -6.37 13.79 -21.12
CA ASP A 158 -7.00 14.49 -22.25
C ASP A 158 -7.74 15.79 -21.87
N GLU A 159 -7.94 16.11 -20.57
CA GLU A 159 -8.80 17.25 -20.18
C GLU A 159 -8.16 18.37 -19.34
N MET A 160 -6.99 18.21 -18.71
CA MET A 160 -6.40 19.31 -17.92
C MET A 160 -4.86 19.27 -17.94
N GLY A 161 -4.26 20.11 -18.78
CA GLY A 161 -2.85 20.50 -18.69
C GLY A 161 -2.60 21.46 -17.51
N VAL A 162 -2.90 21.02 -16.29
CA VAL A 162 -2.53 21.74 -15.07
C VAL A 162 -1.58 20.86 -14.29
N GLU A 163 -0.30 21.15 -14.46
CA GLU A 163 0.75 20.76 -13.51
C GLU A 163 0.38 21.42 -12.18
N GLU A 164 -0.35 20.71 -11.32
CA GLU A 164 -0.45 21.10 -9.92
C GLU A 164 0.93 20.84 -9.30
N GLU A 165 1.78 21.86 -9.34
CA GLU A 165 3.00 21.96 -8.55
C GLU A 165 2.62 21.88 -7.06
N SER A 166 2.50 20.66 -6.54
CA SER A 166 2.50 20.43 -5.12
C SER A 166 3.86 20.86 -4.58
N ASN A 167 3.87 21.92 -3.74
CA ASN A 167 5.02 22.40 -2.98
C ASN A 167 5.49 21.37 -1.92
N ILE A 168 5.76 20.14 -2.33
CA ILE A 168 6.41 19.13 -1.52
C ILE A 168 7.90 19.32 -1.79
N SER A 169 8.69 19.50 -0.74
CA SER A 169 10.15 19.71 -0.82
C SER A 169 10.78 18.79 -1.87
N ASP A 170 11.46 19.37 -2.86
CA ASP A 170 12.11 18.69 -4.01
C ASP A 170 12.93 17.43 -3.65
N MET A 171 13.36 17.32 -2.40
CA MET A 171 14.23 16.24 -1.91
C MET A 171 13.55 14.87 -1.76
N ASN A 172 12.21 14.75 -1.83
CA ASN A 172 11.51 13.47 -1.66
C ASN A 172 10.89 12.92 -2.97
N LYS A 173 11.00 13.64 -4.08
CA LYS A 173 10.38 13.21 -5.34
C LYS A 173 11.17 12.04 -5.93
N PRO A 174 10.51 10.95 -6.40
CA PRO A 174 11.19 9.93 -7.18
C PRO A 174 11.79 10.55 -8.44
N LEU A 175 13.05 10.24 -8.73
CA LEU A 175 13.73 10.65 -9.93
C LEU A 175 13.76 9.48 -10.90
N VAL A 176 13.16 9.66 -12.07
CA VAL A 176 13.18 8.66 -13.14
C VAL A 176 13.88 9.24 -14.37
N THR A 177 14.95 8.58 -14.82
CA THR A 177 15.62 8.92 -16.09
C THR A 177 15.46 7.78 -17.09
N VAL A 178 15.23 8.15 -18.35
CA VAL A 178 15.02 7.20 -19.44
C VAL A 178 16.06 7.50 -20.51
N GLU A 179 16.96 6.55 -20.74
CA GLU A 179 18.07 6.67 -21.67
C GLU A 179 17.93 5.63 -22.78
N ASN A 180 17.87 6.07 -24.04
CA ASN A 180 17.77 5.15 -25.16
C ASN A 180 19.18 4.74 -25.63
N CYS A 181 19.45 3.42 -25.63
CA CYS A 181 20.64 2.84 -26.21
C CYS A 181 20.32 2.30 -27.61
N THR A 182 20.31 3.19 -28.60
CA THR A 182 19.98 2.86 -30.01
C THR A 182 20.90 1.78 -30.59
N GLU A 183 22.18 1.77 -30.22
CA GLU A 183 23.17 0.79 -30.69
C GLU A 183 22.89 -0.65 -30.24
N LYS A 184 22.18 -0.83 -29.12
CA LYS A 184 21.92 -2.14 -28.52
C LYS A 184 20.43 -2.52 -28.53
N GLY A 185 19.58 -1.68 -29.11
CA GLY A 185 18.14 -1.91 -29.29
C GLY A 185 17.40 -2.06 -27.95
N TYR A 186 17.79 -1.31 -26.91
CA TYR A 186 17.10 -1.31 -25.63
C TYR A 186 17.07 0.08 -25.00
N THR A 187 16.18 0.25 -24.04
CA THR A 187 16.07 1.46 -23.23
C THR A 187 16.48 1.14 -21.80
N VAL A 188 17.26 2.02 -21.18
CA VAL A 188 17.63 1.95 -19.77
C VAL A 188 16.73 2.92 -19.01
N VAL A 189 16.12 2.43 -17.94
CA VAL A 189 15.33 3.24 -17.03
C VAL A 189 15.99 3.19 -15.67
N ASN A 190 16.41 4.35 -15.18
CA ASN A 190 16.95 4.50 -13.83
C ASN A 190 15.88 5.12 -12.95
N VAL A 191 15.59 4.47 -11.82
CA VAL A 191 14.68 4.93 -10.80
C VAL A 191 15.45 5.12 -9.51
N ARG A 192 15.40 6.34 -8.97
CA ARG A 192 15.91 6.66 -7.64
C ARG A 192 14.78 7.19 -6.78
N SER A 193 14.59 6.59 -5.61
CA SER A 193 13.59 7.04 -4.65
C SER A 193 13.98 6.60 -3.25
N LYS A 194 13.26 7.10 -2.23
CA LYS A 194 13.33 6.49 -0.90
C LYS A 194 12.96 5.02 -0.97
N ASP A 195 13.70 4.19 -0.25
CA ASP A 195 13.37 2.78 -0.14
C ASP A 195 12.08 2.62 0.66
N ARG A 196 11.24 1.69 0.21
CA ARG A 196 10.01 1.32 0.90
C ARG A 196 9.55 -0.06 0.48
N PRO A 197 8.76 -0.74 1.34
CA PRO A 197 8.09 -1.96 0.96
C PRO A 197 7.33 -1.81 -0.36
N LYS A 198 7.43 -2.84 -1.20
CA LYS A 198 6.72 -2.96 -2.49
C LYS A 198 7.15 -1.97 -3.58
N LEU A 199 8.24 -1.21 -3.41
CA LEU A 199 8.75 -0.31 -4.45
C LEU A 199 9.07 -1.04 -5.77
N LEU A 200 9.81 -2.16 -5.69
CA LEU A 200 10.11 -3.03 -6.84
C LEU A 200 8.84 -3.57 -7.51
N PHE A 201 7.82 -3.89 -6.72
CA PHE A 201 6.54 -4.35 -7.25
C PHE A 201 5.88 -3.24 -8.09
N ASP A 202 5.85 -2.01 -7.59
CA ASP A 202 5.23 -0.88 -8.28
C ASP A 202 5.91 -0.56 -9.61
N THR A 203 7.24 -0.51 -9.63
CA THR A 203 8.01 -0.20 -10.85
C THR A 203 7.83 -1.28 -11.91
N VAL A 204 7.96 -2.56 -11.56
CA VAL A 204 7.77 -3.68 -12.49
C VAL A 204 6.33 -3.77 -12.97
N CYS A 205 5.35 -3.54 -12.09
CA CYS A 205 3.94 -3.49 -12.46
C CYS A 205 3.66 -2.40 -13.51
N THR A 206 4.19 -1.19 -13.29
CA THR A 206 4.06 -0.08 -14.25
C THR A 206 4.70 -0.43 -15.58
N LEU A 207 5.93 -0.95 -15.59
CA LEU A 207 6.59 -1.37 -16.82
C LEU A 207 5.77 -2.41 -17.57
N THR A 208 5.23 -3.40 -16.86
CA THR A 208 4.39 -4.45 -17.44
C THR A 208 3.07 -3.91 -17.99
N ASP A 209 2.41 -3.00 -17.29
CA ASP A 209 1.16 -2.38 -17.75
C ASP A 209 1.36 -1.50 -18.99
N MET A 210 2.52 -0.86 -19.08
CA MET A 210 2.95 -0.13 -20.27
C MET A 210 3.52 -1.05 -21.37
N GLN A 211 3.36 -2.37 -21.24
CA GLN A 211 3.79 -3.38 -22.22
C GLN A 211 5.30 -3.40 -22.48
N TYR A 212 6.10 -3.08 -21.46
CA TYR A 212 7.54 -3.26 -21.50
C TYR A 212 7.98 -4.58 -20.88
N VAL A 213 8.93 -5.24 -21.53
CA VAL A 213 9.62 -6.44 -21.05
C VAL A 213 10.95 -6.03 -20.44
N VAL A 214 11.14 -6.38 -19.17
CA VAL A 214 12.42 -6.25 -18.47
C VAL A 214 13.26 -7.48 -18.75
N PHE A 215 14.43 -7.33 -19.40
CA PHE A 215 15.34 -8.45 -19.66
C PHE A 215 16.53 -8.50 -18.72
N HIS A 216 16.89 -7.36 -18.14
CA HIS A 216 17.91 -7.26 -17.10
C HIS A 216 17.49 -6.15 -16.14
N ALA A 217 17.78 -6.34 -14.86
CA ALA A 217 17.55 -5.33 -13.85
C ALA A 217 18.57 -5.44 -12.73
N THR A 218 18.98 -4.29 -12.21
CA THR A 218 19.80 -4.16 -11.01
C THR A 218 19.00 -3.38 -9.99
N VAL A 219 18.76 -3.95 -8.81
CA VAL A 219 17.99 -3.32 -7.74
C VAL A 219 18.82 -3.32 -6.49
N ILE A 220 19.08 -2.13 -5.95
CA ILE A 220 19.92 -1.89 -4.79
C ILE A 220 19.12 -1.05 -3.80
N ALA A 221 18.96 -1.54 -2.59
CA ALA A 221 18.46 -0.76 -1.46
C ALA A 221 19.64 -0.46 -0.53
N GLU A 222 20.00 0.81 -0.38
CA GLU A 222 21.11 1.26 0.45
C GLU A 222 20.62 2.33 1.44
N GLY A 223 20.49 1.93 2.70
CA GLY A 223 19.98 2.80 3.75
C GLY A 223 18.53 3.25 3.47
N PRO A 224 18.22 4.56 3.48
CA PRO A 224 16.87 5.06 3.21
C PRO A 224 16.57 5.22 1.71
N GLU A 225 17.52 4.90 0.81
CA GLU A 225 17.39 5.12 -0.63
C GLU A 225 17.39 3.78 -1.39
N ALA A 226 16.67 3.75 -2.50
CA ALA A 226 16.63 2.65 -3.44
C ALA A 226 17.00 3.12 -4.84
N TYR A 227 17.83 2.33 -5.50
CA TYR A 227 18.30 2.51 -6.86
C TYR A 227 17.88 1.30 -7.70
N GLN A 228 17.15 1.55 -8.78
CA GLN A 228 16.70 0.49 -9.68
C GLN A 228 17.05 0.86 -11.11
N GLU A 229 17.83 0.02 -11.76
CA GLU A 229 18.20 0.14 -13.16
C GLU A 229 17.51 -0.99 -13.92
N TYR A 230 16.63 -0.63 -14.86
CA TYR A 230 15.90 -1.57 -15.71
C TYR A 230 16.33 -1.45 -17.15
N PHE A 231 16.63 -2.59 -17.74
CA PHE A 231 16.85 -2.69 -19.18
C PHE A 231 15.58 -3.25 -19.82
N ILE A 232 14.93 -2.42 -20.62
CA ILE A 232 13.59 -2.68 -21.14
C ILE A 232 13.54 -2.65 -22.67
N ARG A 233 12.55 -3.37 -23.22
CA ARG A 233 12.09 -3.28 -24.61
C ARG A 233 10.58 -3.32 -24.63
N HIS A 234 9.95 -2.64 -25.57
CA HIS A 234 8.51 -2.81 -25.79
C HIS A 234 8.21 -4.27 -26.16
N MET A 235 7.02 -4.80 -25.87
CA MET A 235 6.65 -6.17 -26.24
C MET A 235 6.79 -6.44 -27.75
N GLU A 236 6.68 -5.40 -28.58
CA GLU A 236 6.90 -5.45 -30.03
C GLU A 236 8.39 -5.52 -30.42
N GLY A 237 9.30 -5.49 -29.45
CA GLY A 237 10.75 -5.59 -29.63
C GLY A 237 11.47 -4.26 -29.86
N ASN A 238 10.74 -3.16 -29.98
CA ASN A 238 11.31 -1.84 -30.25
C ASN A 238 11.76 -1.13 -28.95
N PRO A 239 12.86 -0.33 -29.00
CA PRO A 239 13.21 0.57 -27.90
C PRO A 239 12.26 1.77 -27.84
N VAL A 240 12.20 2.43 -26.68
CA VAL A 240 11.43 3.67 -26.49
C VAL A 240 11.98 4.76 -27.39
N SER A 241 11.23 5.09 -28.45
CA SER A 241 11.77 5.82 -29.60
C SER A 241 11.45 7.31 -29.57
N SER A 242 10.29 7.69 -29.01
CA SER A 242 9.84 9.08 -28.98
C SER A 242 10.05 9.73 -27.62
N GLN A 243 10.33 11.05 -27.62
CA GLN A 243 10.47 11.81 -26.38
C GLN A 243 9.16 11.85 -25.57
N GLU A 244 8.00 11.79 -26.24
CA GLU A 244 6.69 11.72 -25.59
C GLU A 244 6.49 10.40 -24.85
N GLU A 245 6.87 9.29 -25.45
CA GLU A 245 6.82 7.96 -24.83
C GLU A 245 7.79 7.87 -23.64
N GLN A 246 8.99 8.45 -23.74
CA GLN A 246 9.93 8.57 -22.62
C GLN A 246 9.34 9.38 -21.46
N ARG A 247 8.75 10.55 -21.75
CA ARG A 247 8.08 11.38 -20.74
C ARG A 247 6.91 10.64 -20.10
N ARG A 248 6.08 9.97 -20.90
CA ARG A 248 4.95 9.18 -20.39
C ARG A 248 5.43 8.06 -19.48
N LEU A 249 6.47 7.34 -19.86
CA LEU A 249 7.09 6.29 -19.05
C LEU A 249 7.63 6.83 -17.72
N ALA A 250 8.39 7.92 -17.75
CA ALA A 250 8.90 8.57 -16.55
C ALA A 250 7.74 9.01 -15.64
N ASN A 251 6.73 9.71 -16.18
CA ASN A 251 5.58 10.19 -15.42
C ASN A 251 4.75 9.05 -14.82
N CYS A 252 4.53 7.94 -15.55
CA CYS A 252 3.83 6.78 -15.02
C CYS A 252 4.59 6.12 -13.87
N LEU A 253 5.92 6.02 -13.98
CA LEU A 253 6.77 5.46 -12.92
C LEU A 253 6.80 6.37 -11.69
N GLU A 254 7.01 7.68 -11.88
CA GLU A 254 6.96 8.67 -10.79
C GLU A 254 5.61 8.62 -10.07
N ALA A 255 4.51 8.65 -10.81
CA ALA A 255 3.17 8.57 -10.25
C ALA A 255 2.94 7.24 -9.52
N ALA A 256 3.36 6.10 -10.08
CA ALA A 256 3.21 4.80 -9.42
C ALA A 256 3.98 4.73 -8.09
N ILE A 257 5.18 5.32 -8.03
CA ILE A 257 5.97 5.38 -6.81
C ILE A 257 5.30 6.30 -5.78
N ALA A 258 4.83 7.48 -6.21
CA ALA A 258 4.19 8.49 -5.37
C ALA A 258 2.85 8.02 -4.76
N ARG A 259 2.04 7.24 -5.50
CA ARG A 259 0.74 6.68 -5.03
C ARG A 259 0.82 5.89 -3.73
N ARG A 260 1.99 5.35 -3.41
CA ARG A 260 2.24 4.53 -2.21
C ARG A 260 3.29 5.13 -1.28
N THR A 261 3.65 6.39 -1.49
CA THR A 261 4.42 7.14 -0.50
C THR A 261 3.49 7.39 0.68
N MET A 262 3.73 6.69 1.78
CA MET A 262 2.86 6.71 2.96
C MET A 262 3.12 7.98 3.77
N GLU A 263 2.47 9.08 3.39
CA GLU A 263 2.55 10.37 4.08
C GLU A 263 1.41 10.50 5.09
N GLY A 264 1.68 10.52 6.39
CA GLY A 264 0.64 10.74 7.40
C GLY A 264 0.82 9.88 8.64
N ILE A 265 -0.17 9.94 9.53
CA ILE A 265 -0.14 9.18 10.78
C ILE A 265 -0.74 7.79 10.54
N ARG A 266 -0.02 6.77 10.98
CA ARG A 266 -0.46 5.37 10.90
C ARG A 266 -1.26 5.00 12.15
N LEU A 267 -2.54 4.72 11.95
CA LEU A 267 -3.49 4.28 12.97
C LEU A 267 -3.80 2.80 12.77
N GLU A 268 -3.53 1.97 13.77
CA GLU A 268 -3.88 0.55 13.78
C GLU A 268 -5.06 0.31 14.71
N LEU A 269 -6.15 -0.22 14.16
CA LEU A 269 -7.34 -0.62 14.88
C LEU A 269 -7.31 -2.15 15.08
N CYS A 270 -7.34 -2.59 16.34
CA CYS A 270 -7.47 -4.00 16.68
C CYS A 270 -8.60 -4.18 17.71
N CYS A 271 -9.71 -4.78 17.30
CA CYS A 271 -10.85 -5.05 18.18
C CYS A 271 -11.67 -6.25 17.71
N GLU A 272 -12.68 -6.64 18.49
CA GLU A 272 -13.70 -7.58 18.01
C GLU A 272 -14.43 -6.99 16.82
N ASP A 273 -14.53 -7.78 15.74
CA ASP A 273 -15.19 -7.36 14.53
C ASP A 273 -16.70 -7.38 14.69
N ARG A 274 -17.36 -6.40 14.07
CA ARG A 274 -18.81 -6.30 14.03
C ARG A 274 -19.25 -5.58 12.78
N VAL A 275 -20.43 -5.93 12.28
CA VAL A 275 -21.06 -5.20 11.18
C VAL A 275 -21.24 -3.72 11.57
N GLY A 276 -20.85 -2.84 10.66
CA GLY A 276 -20.86 -1.39 10.86
C GLY A 276 -19.63 -0.81 11.56
N LEU A 277 -18.67 -1.62 12.05
CA LEU A 277 -17.45 -1.12 12.71
C LEU A 277 -16.71 -0.08 11.86
N LEU A 278 -16.48 -0.39 10.58
CA LEU A 278 -15.79 0.52 9.66
C LEU A 278 -16.59 1.80 9.40
N SER A 279 -17.91 1.71 9.32
CA SER A 279 -18.78 2.89 9.17
C SER A 279 -18.62 3.82 10.37
N ASP A 280 -18.65 3.27 11.58
CA ASP A 280 -18.54 4.05 12.82
C ASP A 280 -17.14 4.68 12.97
N VAL A 281 -16.08 3.88 12.78
CA VAL A 281 -14.69 4.37 12.92
C VAL A 281 -14.36 5.44 11.87
N THR A 282 -14.70 5.22 10.61
CA THR A 282 -14.43 6.21 9.56
C THR A 282 -15.33 7.44 9.67
N ARG A 283 -16.50 7.33 10.30
CA ARG A 283 -17.34 8.47 10.66
C ARG A 283 -16.68 9.32 11.75
N ILE A 284 -16.13 8.70 12.80
CA ILE A 284 -15.38 9.40 13.84
C ILE A 284 -14.19 10.16 13.22
N TYR A 285 -13.45 9.52 12.31
CA TYR A 285 -12.37 10.21 11.57
C TYR A 285 -12.88 11.44 10.83
N ARG A 286 -13.97 11.30 10.07
CA ARG A 286 -14.60 12.42 9.35
C ARG A 286 -15.04 13.55 10.28
N GLU A 287 -15.70 13.22 11.39
CA GLU A 287 -16.23 14.21 12.36
C GLU A 287 -15.10 14.98 13.07
N ASN A 288 -13.94 14.33 13.24
CA ASN A 288 -12.72 14.96 13.78
C ASN A 288 -11.84 15.61 12.69
N GLY A 289 -12.33 15.76 11.45
CA GLY A 289 -11.60 16.44 10.37
C GLY A 289 -10.46 15.62 9.76
N LEU A 290 -10.40 14.31 9.99
CA LEU A 290 -9.40 13.44 9.39
C LEU A 290 -9.85 12.92 8.02
N SER A 291 -8.90 12.86 7.09
CA SER A 291 -9.04 12.23 5.79
C SER A 291 -8.17 10.99 5.72
N VAL A 292 -8.76 9.87 5.31
CA VAL A 292 -8.06 8.60 5.13
C VAL A 292 -7.43 8.57 3.74
N ILE A 293 -6.11 8.45 3.68
CA ILE A 293 -5.36 8.41 2.40
C ILE A 293 -5.16 6.99 1.90
N SER A 294 -5.04 6.05 2.84
CA SER A 294 -4.85 4.64 2.58
C SER A 294 -5.48 3.84 3.71
N ALA A 295 -6.09 2.72 3.37
CA ALA A 295 -6.64 1.80 4.34
C ALA A 295 -6.36 0.35 3.93
N GLU A 296 -5.91 -0.44 4.88
CA GLU A 296 -5.83 -1.89 4.81
C GLU A 296 -6.76 -2.46 5.88
N VAL A 297 -7.81 -3.16 5.47
CA VAL A 297 -8.85 -3.69 6.34
C VAL A 297 -8.88 -5.20 6.18
N CYS A 298 -8.89 -5.90 7.31
CA CYS A 298 -8.93 -7.37 7.31
C CYS A 298 -9.60 -7.89 8.58
N THR A 299 -10.54 -8.82 8.40
CA THR A 299 -11.08 -9.63 9.49
C THR A 299 -10.31 -10.94 9.61
N ARG A 300 -9.79 -11.22 10.82
CA ARG A 300 -9.09 -12.47 11.17
C ARG A 300 -9.83 -13.16 12.30
N GLY A 301 -10.56 -14.23 11.96
CA GLY A 301 -11.44 -14.89 12.92
C GLY A 301 -12.53 -13.93 13.38
N SER A 302 -12.59 -13.64 14.68
CA SER A 302 -13.52 -12.66 15.26
C SER A 302 -12.92 -11.27 15.44
N GLN A 303 -11.68 -11.04 15.01
CA GLN A 303 -10.99 -9.75 15.22
C GLN A 303 -10.88 -8.96 13.93
N ALA A 304 -11.18 -7.67 14.01
CA ALA A 304 -10.86 -6.69 12.98
C ALA A 304 -9.44 -6.18 13.20
N VAL A 305 -8.60 -6.27 12.18
CA VAL A 305 -7.22 -5.77 12.16
C VAL A 305 -7.09 -4.83 10.99
N ASN A 306 -7.23 -3.53 11.26
CA ASN A 306 -7.27 -2.50 10.23
C ASN A 306 -6.13 -1.50 10.43
N VAL A 307 -5.54 -1.05 9.34
CA VAL A 307 -4.49 -0.03 9.30
C VAL A 307 -5.01 1.12 8.45
N PHE A 308 -5.01 2.32 9.00
CA PHE A 308 -5.39 3.55 8.32
C PHE A 308 -4.22 4.51 8.33
N TYR A 309 -3.94 5.11 7.18
CA TYR A 309 -3.09 6.28 7.10
C TYR A 309 -3.98 7.50 6.98
N VAL A 310 -3.76 8.48 7.87
CA VAL A 310 -4.62 9.66 7.95
C VAL A 310 -3.82 10.96 7.88
N MET A 311 -4.44 11.94 7.23
CA MET A 311 -4.03 13.34 7.21
C MET A 311 -5.18 14.24 7.65
N ASP A 312 -4.91 15.51 7.90
CA ASP A 312 -5.97 16.49 8.07
C ASP A 312 -6.79 16.63 6.78
N ALA A 313 -8.06 17.05 6.87
CA ALA A 313 -8.93 17.26 5.71
C ALA A 313 -8.34 18.27 4.70
N SER A 314 -7.43 19.14 5.16
CA SER A 314 -6.69 20.10 4.33
C SER A 314 -5.45 19.51 3.65
N GLY A 315 -5.11 18.24 3.90
CA GLY A 315 -3.90 17.58 3.39
C GLY A 315 -2.64 17.82 4.23
N ASN A 316 -2.78 18.42 5.41
CA ASN A 316 -1.65 18.72 6.31
C ASN A 316 -1.42 17.60 7.35
N GLN A 317 -0.29 17.65 8.04
CA GLN A 317 -0.01 16.76 9.15
C GLN A 317 -1.03 16.97 10.28
N VAL A 318 -1.53 15.85 10.83
CA VAL A 318 -2.56 15.86 11.87
C VAL A 318 -1.98 16.36 13.19
N GLN A 319 -2.73 17.21 13.88
CA GLN A 319 -2.36 17.68 15.22
C GLN A 319 -2.55 16.57 16.26
N ARG A 320 -1.62 16.48 17.22
CA ARG A 320 -1.66 15.49 18.28
C ARG A 320 -2.96 15.51 19.09
N GLN A 321 -3.53 16.68 19.32
CA GLN A 321 -4.80 16.85 20.04
C GLN A 321 -5.96 16.15 19.34
N THR A 322 -6.02 16.22 18.01
CA THR A 322 -7.02 15.53 17.20
C THR A 322 -6.88 14.02 17.30
N ILE A 323 -5.64 13.51 17.28
CA ILE A 323 -5.37 12.07 17.46
C ILE A 323 -5.81 11.60 18.85
N GLU A 324 -5.53 12.39 19.90
CA GLU A 324 -5.95 12.07 21.27
C GLU A 324 -7.48 12.09 21.42
N ALA A 325 -8.18 13.03 20.78
CA ALA A 325 -9.64 13.07 20.75
C ALA A 325 -10.23 11.81 20.10
N VAL A 326 -9.73 11.44 18.91
CA VAL A 326 -10.15 10.23 18.18
C VAL A 326 -9.88 8.96 18.99
N ARG A 327 -8.72 8.88 19.67
CA ARG A 327 -8.40 7.75 20.55
C ARG A 327 -9.29 7.70 21.79
N SER A 328 -9.73 8.84 22.31
CA SER A 328 -10.66 8.91 23.43
C SER A 328 -12.05 8.43 23.03
N GLU A 329 -12.46 8.67 21.79
CA GLU A 329 -13.77 8.29 21.26
C GLU A 329 -13.84 6.81 20.85
N ILE A 330 -12.81 6.31 20.15
CA ILE A 330 -12.74 4.90 19.71
C ILE A 330 -12.31 3.96 20.84
N GLY A 331 -11.41 4.42 21.70
CA GLY A 331 -10.80 3.64 22.78
C GLY A 331 -9.28 3.49 22.61
N GLN A 332 -8.54 3.85 23.66
CA GLN A 332 -7.07 3.90 23.62
C GLN A 332 -6.39 2.53 23.49
N THR A 333 -7.07 1.47 23.93
CA THR A 333 -6.61 0.07 23.84
C THR A 333 -6.95 -0.59 22.51
N ILE A 334 -7.83 0.04 21.73
CA ILE A 334 -8.32 -0.46 20.43
C ILE A 334 -7.57 0.22 19.28
N LEU A 335 -7.29 1.52 19.43
CA LEU A 335 -6.59 2.32 18.42
C LEU A 335 -5.15 2.65 18.86
N HIS A 336 -4.20 1.98 18.21
CA HIS A 336 -2.78 2.21 18.36
C HIS A 336 -2.27 3.18 17.30
N VAL A 337 -1.34 4.05 17.70
CA VAL A 337 -0.68 5.01 16.80
C VAL A 337 0.76 4.56 16.64
N LYS A 338 1.20 4.34 15.40
CA LYS A 338 2.60 4.05 15.10
C LYS A 338 3.23 5.30 14.50
N ASP A 339 3.97 6.04 15.33
CA ASP A 339 4.75 7.19 14.89
C ASP A 339 6.05 6.71 14.22
N ASP A 340 6.04 6.52 12.89
CA ASP A 340 7.24 6.14 12.12
C ASP A 340 8.02 7.35 11.55
N PHE A 341 7.87 8.52 12.18
CA PHE A 341 8.68 9.69 11.86
C PHE A 341 9.15 10.40 13.13
N GLY A 342 10.36 10.03 13.59
CA GLY A 342 11.36 10.97 14.12
C GLY A 342 10.98 11.98 15.22
N LEU A 343 9.84 11.86 15.90
CA LEU A 343 9.52 12.67 17.07
C LEU A 343 10.15 11.99 18.28
N LYS A 344 11.41 12.35 18.56
CA LYS A 344 11.95 12.20 19.92
C LYS A 344 11.00 12.94 20.86
N SER A 345 10.20 12.21 21.62
CA SER A 345 9.52 12.77 22.78
C SER A 345 10.59 13.37 23.72
N PRO A 346 10.47 14.63 24.17
CA PRO A 346 11.27 15.07 25.31
C PRO A 346 10.88 14.20 26.52
N PRO A 347 11.84 13.85 27.40
CA PRO A 347 11.54 13.04 28.56
C PRO A 347 10.55 13.81 29.44
N GLN A 348 9.31 13.31 29.54
CA GLN A 348 8.39 13.80 30.55
C GLN A 348 8.79 13.19 31.89
N ASP A 349 9.30 14.06 32.75
CA ASP A 349 9.38 13.86 34.19
C ASP A 349 8.02 13.42 34.72
N SER A 350 7.90 12.14 35.09
CA SER A 350 6.87 11.69 36.02
C SER A 350 7.58 11.31 37.31
N GLY A 351 7.32 12.14 38.32
CA GLY A 351 7.83 11.96 39.67
C GLY A 351 7.39 10.62 40.26
N ARG A 352 8.41 9.84 40.67
CA ARG A 352 8.48 8.98 41.86
C ARG A 352 7.16 8.36 42.37
N PHE A 353 7.06 7.05 42.20
CA PHE A 353 7.01 6.15 43.36
C PHE A 353 8.01 5.00 43.16
N SER A 354 8.81 4.76 44.20
CA SER A 354 10.01 3.92 44.22
C SER A 354 9.72 2.59 44.91
N PHE A 355 10.42 1.52 44.52
CA PHE A 355 11.03 0.40 45.28
C PHE A 355 11.23 -0.74 44.25
N GLY A 356 12.40 -1.33 43.99
CA GLY A 356 13.73 -1.21 44.58
C GLY A 356 14.80 -1.76 43.62
N ASN A 357 16.02 -1.24 43.78
CA ASN A 357 17.21 -1.51 42.98
C ASN A 357 17.71 -2.95 43.02
N VAL A 358 18.31 -3.42 41.91
CA VAL A 358 19.67 -4.01 41.90
C VAL A 358 20.42 -3.59 40.62
N PHE A 359 21.29 -2.57 40.76
CA PHE A 359 22.69 -2.45 40.31
C PHE A 359 23.21 -3.40 39.20
N ARG A 360 24.12 -3.07 38.25
CA ARG A 360 25.09 -1.97 38.00
C ARG A 360 25.85 -2.39 36.72
N SER A 361 25.77 -1.63 35.62
CA SER A 361 26.78 -0.72 35.05
C SER A 361 28.12 -1.29 34.55
N ARG A 362 28.56 -0.67 33.44
CA ARG A 362 29.94 -0.52 32.89
C ARG A 362 30.48 -1.70 32.06
N SER A 363 30.59 -1.56 30.74
CA SER A 363 31.52 -0.74 29.94
C SER A 363 32.88 -1.41 29.70
N GLU A 364 33.28 -1.35 28.43
CA GLU A 364 34.64 -1.48 27.88
C GLU A 364 35.24 -2.88 27.65
N LYS A 365 35.58 -3.07 26.36
CA LYS A 365 36.86 -3.59 25.83
C LYS A 365 37.51 -4.73 26.60
N PHE A 366 37.66 -5.89 25.97
CA PHE A 366 38.94 -6.60 25.92
C PHE A 366 38.97 -7.57 24.70
N LEU A 367 39.96 -7.35 23.85
CA LEU A 367 40.44 -8.27 22.81
C LEU A 367 41.39 -9.31 23.42
N CYS A 368 41.41 -10.50 22.79
CA CYS A 368 42.47 -11.53 22.80
C CYS A 368 42.67 -12.26 24.15
N ASN A 369 42.94 -13.57 24.26
CA ASN A 369 43.54 -14.61 23.42
C ASN A 369 43.36 -15.93 24.25
N LEU A 370 43.37 -17.20 23.79
CA LEU A 370 44.37 -17.94 23.02
C LEU A 370 43.91 -19.42 22.96
N GLY A 371 44.29 -20.14 21.90
CA GLY A 371 44.15 -21.60 21.82
C GLY A 371 44.88 -22.19 20.61
N LEU A 372 46.21 -22.13 20.64
CA LEU A 372 47.19 -22.73 19.71
C LEU A 372 46.97 -24.23 19.41
N ILE A 373 47.19 -24.64 18.16
CA ILE A 373 47.91 -25.89 17.81
C ILE A 373 48.90 -25.61 16.65
N ARG A 374 50.18 -25.94 16.90
CA ARG A 374 51.40 -25.94 16.05
C ARG A 374 51.39 -27.12 15.06
N SER A 375 51.74 -26.99 13.77
CA SER A 375 53.05 -26.87 13.06
C SER A 375 53.88 -28.15 12.88
N GLY A 376 54.35 -28.36 11.64
CA GLY A 376 55.48 -29.22 11.22
C GLY A 376 55.20 -29.78 9.80
N SER A 377 56.01 -29.59 8.77
CA SER A 377 57.39 -29.08 8.60
C SER A 377 57.54 -28.44 7.22
#